data_AF-A0A345P8Z6-F1
#
_entry.id   AF-A0A345P8Z6-F1
#
_cell.length_a   1.000
_cell.length_b   1.000
_cell.length_c   1.000
_cell.angle_alpha   90.00
_cell.angle_beta   90.00
_cell.angle_gamma   90.00
#
_symmetry.space_group_name_H-M   'P 1'
#
loop_
_entity.id
_entity.type
_entity.pdbx_description
1 polymer ?
#
loop_
_entity_poly.entity_id
_entity_poly.type
_entity_poly.pdbx_seq_one_letter_code
_entity_poly.pdbx_strand_id
1 'polypeptide(L)'
;MMTFILLILTLPTQNATARMRAWRTLKASGAAVLRDGVYILPDLDACRATLQTVAVDVNAHAGSAYVLDANSPQDAHFESLFDRSTDYAALLNEIVKLQEQLILDQLSETIKQTRKLRKQLSALIEIDFFPTQSQPQVTAALQELELRIARAQSPDEPQAVDQAIPRRVVADYQGKVWATRQHPWVDRLACAWLIKRYIDPKAHILWLGTPLDCPADALGFDFDGATFSHVGNAVSFEVLLTSFELMESGLQRLAALVHYLDVGGVQPAEAIGIESVLTGLRQTIHNDDQLLAAALHVFDGLLAAFENGESTP
;
A
#
# COMPACT_ATOMS: atom_id res chain seq x y z
N MET A 1 -26.91 -17.12 11.50
CA MET A 1 -25.94 -17.87 12.33
C MET A 1 -24.66 -17.92 11.53
N MET A 2 -23.55 -17.47 12.09
CA MET A 2 -22.26 -17.71 11.45
C MET A 2 -21.94 -19.20 11.48
N THR A 3 -21.49 -19.70 10.34
CA THR A 3 -21.00 -21.06 10.18
C THR A 3 -19.49 -21.06 10.37
N PHE A 4 -19.00 -22.15 10.96
CA PHE A 4 -17.59 -22.38 11.17
C PHE A 4 -17.21 -23.70 10.51
N ILE A 5 -15.92 -23.86 10.28
CA ILE A 5 -15.32 -25.10 9.81
C ILE A 5 -14.32 -25.59 10.85
N LEU A 6 -14.37 -26.88 11.13
CA LEU A 6 -13.50 -27.56 12.07
C LEU A 6 -12.51 -28.44 11.33
N LEU A 7 -11.25 -28.38 11.75
CA LEU A 7 -10.24 -29.39 11.41
C LEU A 7 -9.94 -30.20 12.65
N ILE A 8 -10.22 -31.49 12.59
CA ILE A 8 -9.81 -32.47 13.61
C ILE A 8 -8.65 -33.26 13.01
N LEU A 9 -7.48 -33.19 13.64
CA LEU A 9 -6.28 -33.87 13.18
C LEU A 9 -5.57 -34.63 14.29
N THR A 10 -4.88 -35.69 13.91
CA THR A 10 -3.94 -36.43 14.75
C THR A 10 -2.73 -36.79 13.91
N LEU A 11 -1.53 -36.50 14.41
CA LEU A 11 -0.27 -36.82 13.74
C LEU A 11 0.59 -37.70 14.64
N PRO A 12 1.23 -38.76 14.12
CA PRO A 12 2.16 -39.57 14.89
C PRO A 12 3.35 -38.72 15.36
N THR A 13 3.81 -38.95 16.58
CA THR A 13 4.97 -38.24 17.18
C THR A 13 6.27 -38.44 16.39
N GLN A 14 6.34 -39.49 15.57
CA GLN A 14 7.50 -39.84 14.76
C GLN A 14 7.70 -38.91 13.53
N ASN A 15 6.66 -38.18 13.09
CA ASN A 15 6.73 -37.29 11.93
C ASN A 15 6.75 -35.80 12.34
N ALA A 16 7.85 -35.40 12.96
CA ALA A 16 8.02 -34.04 13.47
C ALA A 16 7.90 -32.96 12.37
N THR A 17 8.37 -33.25 11.16
CA THR A 17 8.35 -32.31 10.03
C THR A 17 6.92 -32.02 9.56
N ALA A 18 6.10 -33.06 9.36
CA ALA A 18 4.70 -32.90 8.96
C ALA A 18 3.90 -32.13 10.03
N ARG A 19 4.13 -32.43 11.31
CA ARG A 19 3.50 -31.72 12.43
C ARG A 19 3.85 -30.24 12.46
N MET A 20 5.14 -29.92 12.31
CA MET A 20 5.59 -28.52 12.27
C MET A 20 5.03 -27.77 11.06
N ARG A 21 4.93 -28.43 9.90
CA ARG A 21 4.33 -27.83 8.70
C ARG A 21 2.85 -27.52 8.92
N ALA A 22 2.06 -28.52 9.32
CA ALA A 22 0.63 -28.36 9.60
C ALA A 22 0.38 -27.25 10.64
N TRP A 23 1.13 -27.26 11.75
CA TRP A 23 1.03 -26.22 12.78
C TRP A 23 1.36 -24.82 12.26
N ARG A 24 2.42 -24.67 11.45
CA ARG A 24 2.77 -23.37 10.84
C ARG A 24 1.68 -22.86 9.91
N THR A 25 1.12 -23.73 9.06
CA THR A 25 0.03 -23.36 8.15
C THR A 25 -1.21 -22.92 8.91
N LEU A 26 -1.62 -23.68 9.94
CA LEU A 26 -2.79 -23.34 10.77
C LEU A 26 -2.59 -22.05 11.56
N LYS A 27 -1.38 -21.83 12.09
CA LYS A 27 -1.04 -20.59 12.77
C LYS A 27 -1.07 -19.39 11.80
N ALA A 28 -0.50 -19.56 10.62
CA ALA A 28 -0.44 -18.51 9.60
C ALA A 28 -1.83 -18.16 9.03
N SER A 29 -2.79 -19.10 9.06
CA SER A 29 -4.16 -18.85 8.61
C SER A 29 -5.07 -18.25 9.68
N GLY A 30 -4.55 -17.93 10.87
CA GLY A 30 -5.35 -17.42 11.99
C GLY A 30 -6.27 -18.45 12.64
N ALA A 31 -6.07 -19.75 12.41
CA ALA A 31 -6.93 -20.79 12.98
C ALA A 31 -6.86 -20.78 14.51
N ALA A 32 -8.03 -20.71 15.16
CA ALA A 32 -8.11 -20.80 16.60
C ALA A 32 -8.04 -22.26 17.05
N VAL A 33 -7.48 -22.48 18.25
CA VAL A 33 -7.33 -23.82 18.83
C VAL A 33 -8.43 -24.02 19.87
N LEU A 34 -9.36 -24.95 19.61
CA LEU A 34 -10.39 -25.33 20.59
C LEU A 34 -9.84 -26.30 21.64
N ARG A 35 -8.98 -27.22 21.18
CA ARG A 35 -8.24 -28.19 22.01
C ARG A 35 -7.10 -28.75 21.17
N ASP A 36 -6.22 -29.54 21.79
CA ASP A 36 -5.15 -30.23 21.05
C ASP A 36 -5.72 -31.07 19.90
N GLY A 37 -5.19 -30.85 18.69
CA GLY A 37 -5.64 -31.47 17.45
C GLY A 37 -6.97 -30.94 16.87
N VAL A 38 -7.62 -29.95 17.46
CA VAL A 38 -8.90 -29.39 16.96
C VAL A 38 -8.79 -27.89 16.74
N TYR A 39 -8.94 -27.50 15.48
CA TYR A 39 -8.82 -26.12 15.02
C TYR A 39 -10.14 -25.65 14.42
N ILE A 40 -10.43 -24.37 14.57
CA ILE A 40 -11.65 -23.72 14.08
C ILE A 40 -11.29 -22.48 13.25
N LEU A 41 -12.02 -22.29 12.15
CA LEU A 41 -12.01 -21.07 11.32
C LEU A 41 -13.45 -20.70 10.94
N PRO A 42 -13.73 -19.42 10.63
CA PRO A 42 -14.97 -19.04 9.98
C PRO A 42 -15.13 -19.75 8.63
N ASP A 43 -16.36 -20.04 8.25
CA ASP A 43 -16.69 -20.69 6.99
C ASP A 43 -16.57 -19.72 5.80
N LEU A 44 -15.33 -19.47 5.41
CA LEU A 44 -14.94 -18.72 4.22
C LEU A 44 -14.21 -19.67 3.27
N ASP A 45 -14.34 -19.44 1.96
CA ASP A 45 -13.74 -20.31 0.93
C ASP A 45 -12.23 -20.48 1.11
N ALA A 46 -11.52 -19.38 1.40
CA ALA A 46 -10.08 -19.39 1.65
C ALA A 46 -9.70 -20.20 2.91
N CYS A 47 -10.47 -20.06 3.98
CA CYS A 47 -10.29 -20.82 5.22
C CYS A 47 -10.52 -22.31 4.97
N ARG A 48 -11.57 -22.66 4.24
CA ARG A 48 -11.92 -24.05 3.88
C ARG A 48 -10.83 -24.69 3.03
N ALA A 49 -10.37 -24.02 1.99
CA ALA A 49 -9.27 -24.49 1.15
C ALA A 49 -7.98 -24.73 1.97
N THR A 50 -7.71 -23.85 2.94
CA THR A 50 -6.57 -24.00 3.85
C THR A 50 -6.68 -25.24 4.72
N LEU A 51 -7.81 -25.44 5.41
CA LEU A 51 -8.01 -26.63 6.26
C LEU A 51 -7.99 -27.93 5.44
N GLN A 52 -8.57 -27.92 4.25
CA GLN A 52 -8.55 -29.07 3.33
C GLN A 52 -7.13 -29.42 2.90
N THR A 53 -6.31 -28.42 2.56
CA THR A 53 -4.89 -28.61 2.20
C THR A 53 -4.11 -29.24 3.35
N VAL A 54 -4.30 -28.74 4.57
CA VAL A 54 -3.67 -29.31 5.76
C VAL A 54 -4.15 -30.76 5.99
N ALA A 55 -5.45 -31.02 5.84
CA ALA A 55 -6.00 -32.36 6.03
C ALA A 55 -5.43 -33.38 5.03
N VAL A 56 -5.30 -33.00 3.76
CA VAL A 56 -4.67 -33.82 2.72
C VAL A 56 -3.21 -34.13 3.07
N ASP A 57 -2.43 -33.12 3.48
CA ASP A 57 -1.02 -33.31 3.87
C ASP A 57 -0.89 -34.22 5.09
N VAL A 58 -1.73 -34.03 6.12
CA VAL A 58 -1.73 -34.89 7.32
C VAL A 58 -2.05 -36.35 6.97
N ASN A 59 -3.09 -36.58 6.16
CA ASN A 59 -3.49 -37.93 5.75
C ASN A 59 -2.43 -38.63 4.90
N ALA A 60 -1.68 -37.88 4.08
CA ALA A 60 -0.57 -38.41 3.28
C ALA A 60 0.65 -38.84 4.14
N HIS A 61 0.78 -38.31 5.36
CA HIS A 61 1.95 -38.49 6.22
C HIS A 61 1.67 -39.36 7.45
N ALA A 62 0.80 -40.37 7.30
CA ALA A 62 0.40 -41.33 8.32
C ALA A 62 -0.34 -40.71 9.53
N GLY A 63 -0.89 -39.51 9.37
CA GLY A 63 -1.86 -38.93 10.30
C GLY A 63 -3.31 -39.23 9.90
N SER A 64 -4.24 -38.66 10.66
CA SER A 64 -5.66 -38.65 10.32
C SER A 64 -6.18 -37.23 10.47
N ALA A 65 -6.88 -36.72 9.47
CA ALA A 65 -7.48 -35.40 9.49
C ALA A 65 -8.84 -35.36 8.80
N TYR A 66 -9.78 -34.64 9.40
CA TYR A 66 -11.15 -34.47 8.94
C TYR A 66 -11.52 -32.99 8.97
N VAL A 67 -12.10 -32.50 7.88
CA VAL A 67 -12.69 -31.16 7.81
C VAL A 67 -14.20 -31.31 7.89
N LEU A 68 -14.83 -30.63 8.85
CA LEU A 68 -16.25 -30.75 9.16
C LEU A 68 -16.89 -29.37 9.21
N ASP A 69 -18.12 -29.28 8.72
CA ASP A 69 -18.95 -28.10 8.91
C ASP A 69 -19.46 -28.07 10.36
N ALA A 70 -19.42 -26.89 10.97
CA ALA A 70 -19.84 -26.68 12.34
C ALA A 70 -20.80 -25.50 12.43
N ASN A 71 -21.99 -25.76 12.96
CA ASN A 71 -22.91 -24.71 13.35
C ASN A 71 -22.58 -24.28 14.77
N SER A 72 -22.45 -22.97 15.01
CA SER A 72 -22.24 -22.47 16.37
C SER A 72 -23.45 -22.80 17.26
N PRO A 73 -23.27 -23.45 18.42
CA PRO A 73 -24.31 -23.55 19.44
C PRO A 73 -24.85 -22.17 19.82
N GLN A 74 -26.12 -22.09 20.25
CA GLN A 74 -26.76 -20.81 20.59
C GLN A 74 -26.02 -20.01 21.68
N ASP A 75 -25.30 -20.68 22.58
CA ASP A 75 -24.57 -20.06 23.70
C ASP A 75 -23.04 -20.00 23.48
N ALA A 76 -22.54 -20.40 22.31
CA ALA A 76 -21.11 -20.42 22.02
C ALA A 76 -20.67 -19.15 21.25
N HIS A 77 -19.73 -18.40 21.84
CA HIS A 77 -19.16 -17.18 21.26
C HIS A 77 -17.74 -17.41 20.71
N PHE A 78 -17.62 -18.20 19.64
CA PHE A 78 -16.32 -18.51 19.03
C PHE A 78 -15.61 -17.29 18.43
N GLU A 79 -16.32 -16.20 18.14
CA GLU A 79 -15.77 -14.93 17.63
C GLU A 79 -14.64 -14.39 18.52
N SER A 80 -14.77 -14.54 19.84
CA SER A 80 -13.74 -14.12 20.82
C SER A 80 -12.40 -14.83 20.66
N LEU A 81 -12.37 -16.02 20.06
CA LEU A 81 -11.12 -16.75 19.79
C LEU A 81 -10.29 -16.12 18.66
N PHE A 82 -10.91 -15.22 17.90
CA PHE A 82 -10.31 -14.52 16.79
C PHE A 82 -10.04 -13.04 17.12
N ASP A 83 -10.19 -12.64 18.38
CA ASP A 83 -9.86 -11.29 18.83
C ASP A 83 -8.35 -11.02 18.64
N ARG A 84 -8.05 -10.02 17.80
CA ARG A 84 -6.69 -9.55 17.49
C ARG A 84 -6.34 -8.23 18.18
N SER A 85 -7.16 -7.75 19.11
CA SER A 85 -6.97 -6.45 19.77
C SER A 85 -5.59 -6.32 20.44
N THR A 86 -5.06 -7.41 21.01
CA THR A 86 -3.73 -7.45 21.63
C THR A 86 -2.60 -7.38 20.60
N ASP A 87 -2.75 -8.04 19.45
CA ASP A 87 -1.80 -8.01 18.34
C ASP A 87 -1.74 -6.60 17.72
N TYR A 88 -2.90 -5.97 17.51
CA TYR A 88 -2.99 -4.57 17.07
C TYR A 88 -2.40 -3.61 18.10
N ALA A 89 -2.66 -3.81 19.39
CA ALA A 89 -2.07 -2.98 20.45
C ALA A 89 -0.53 -3.10 20.48
N ALA A 90 0.02 -4.29 20.23
CA ALA A 90 1.46 -4.49 20.11
C ALA A 90 2.04 -3.71 18.92
N LEU A 91 1.41 -3.80 17.74
CA LEU A 91 1.82 -3.03 16.56
C LEU A 91 1.72 -1.52 16.80
N LEU A 92 0.64 -1.05 17.42
CA LEU A 92 0.48 0.37 17.76
C LEU A 92 1.62 0.87 18.65
N ASN A 93 1.98 0.10 19.67
CA ASN A 93 3.08 0.44 20.56
C ASN A 93 4.43 0.50 19.82
N GLU A 94 4.68 -0.38 18.85
CA GLU A 94 5.89 -0.31 18.02
C GLU A 94 5.88 0.94 17.12
N ILE A 95 4.74 1.27 16.50
CA ILE A 95 4.58 2.47 15.68
C ILE A 95 4.85 3.74 16.50
N VAL A 96 4.22 3.87 17.68
CA VAL A 96 4.38 5.03 18.56
C VAL A 96 5.84 5.19 19.00
N LYS A 97 6.52 4.10 19.35
CA LYS A 97 7.95 4.13 19.70
C LYS A 97 8.82 4.64 18.55
N LEU A 98 8.53 4.23 17.30
CA LEU A 98 9.27 4.73 16.14
C LEU A 98 8.96 6.21 15.86
N GLN A 99 7.72 6.64 16.06
CA GLN A 99 7.35 8.05 15.93
C GLN A 99 8.11 8.93 16.94
N GLU A 100 8.29 8.48 18.18
CA GLU A 100 9.03 9.18 19.23
C GLU A 100 10.55 9.20 18.98
N GLN A 101 11.09 8.17 18.33
CA GLN A 101 12.52 8.00 18.06
C GLN A 101 12.95 8.53 16.68
N LEU A 102 12.03 9.13 15.92
CA LEU A 102 12.33 9.63 14.59
C LEU A 102 13.34 10.80 14.66
N ILE A 103 14.59 10.51 14.29
CA ILE A 103 15.69 11.48 14.18
C ILE A 103 16.26 11.38 12.77
N LEU A 104 16.60 12.53 12.16
CA LEU A 104 17.08 12.63 10.77
C LEU A 104 18.26 11.69 10.45
N ASP A 105 19.18 11.50 11.40
CA ASP A 105 20.38 10.66 11.21
C ASP A 105 20.10 9.15 11.09
N GLN A 106 18.91 8.66 11.50
CA GLN A 106 18.54 7.23 11.51
C GLN A 106 17.45 6.87 10.50
N LEU A 107 17.12 7.80 9.60
CA LEU A 107 15.95 7.71 8.74
C LEU A 107 15.92 6.45 7.85
N SER A 108 17.07 5.99 7.34
CA SER A 108 17.14 4.76 6.55
C SER A 108 16.78 3.48 7.34
N GLU A 109 17.08 3.45 8.64
CA GLU A 109 16.72 2.34 9.52
C GLU A 109 15.24 2.42 9.90
N THR A 110 14.73 3.63 10.18
CA THR A 110 13.31 3.86 10.43
C THR A 110 12.46 3.41 9.25
N ILE A 111 12.85 3.71 8.00
CA ILE A 111 12.15 3.22 6.79
C ILE A 111 12.06 1.70 6.77
N LYS A 112 13.15 1.00 7.06
CA LYS A 112 13.16 -0.48 7.06
C LYS A 112 12.21 -1.03 8.12
N GLN A 113 12.20 -0.42 9.30
CA GLN A 113 11.33 -0.82 10.41
C GLN A 113 9.86 -0.54 10.09
N THR A 114 9.54 0.61 9.50
CA THR A 114 8.20 0.95 9.02
C THR A 114 7.71 -0.03 7.94
N ARG A 115 8.57 -0.40 6.97
CA ARG A 115 8.25 -1.44 5.96
C ARG A 115 7.96 -2.79 6.61
N LYS A 116 8.67 -3.15 7.69
CA LYS A 116 8.41 -4.38 8.45
C LYS A 116 7.06 -4.32 9.18
N LEU A 117 6.74 -3.19 9.82
CA LEU A 117 5.45 -2.97 10.48
C LEU A 117 4.28 -3.05 9.51
N ARG A 118 4.42 -2.46 8.31
CA ARG A 118 3.44 -2.61 7.22
C ARG A 118 3.18 -4.07 6.86
N LYS A 119 4.24 -4.86 6.70
CA LYS A 119 4.10 -6.28 6.38
C LYS A 119 3.40 -7.05 7.50
N GLN A 120 3.72 -6.73 8.76
CA GLN A 120 3.06 -7.34 9.91
C GLN A 120 1.58 -6.95 10.01
N LEU A 121 1.25 -5.68 9.79
CA LEU A 121 -0.13 -5.20 9.75
C LEU A 121 -0.91 -5.90 8.63
N SER A 122 -0.36 -5.99 7.42
CA SER A 122 -1.01 -6.65 6.29
C SER A 122 -1.30 -8.13 6.60
N ALA A 123 -0.31 -8.84 7.16
CA ALA A 123 -0.48 -10.23 7.58
C ALA A 123 -1.51 -10.40 8.71
N LEU A 124 -1.65 -9.41 9.60
CA LEU A 124 -2.64 -9.44 10.67
C LEU A 124 -4.06 -9.22 10.10
N ILE A 125 -4.20 -8.28 9.17
CA ILE A 125 -5.47 -7.98 8.49
C ILE A 125 -5.98 -9.20 7.72
N GLU A 126 -5.09 -9.95 7.05
CA GLU A 126 -5.47 -11.18 6.31
C GLU A 126 -6.15 -12.25 7.19
N ILE A 127 -5.84 -12.27 8.48
CA ILE A 127 -6.38 -13.25 9.44
C ILE A 127 -7.31 -12.63 10.48
N ASP A 128 -7.72 -11.38 10.25
CA ASP A 128 -8.68 -10.66 11.08
C ASP A 128 -10.09 -10.82 10.49
N PHE A 129 -10.76 -11.89 10.92
CA PHE A 129 -12.10 -12.21 10.43
C PHE A 129 -13.20 -11.34 11.04
N PHE A 130 -12.88 -10.61 12.12
CA PHE A 130 -13.83 -9.85 12.93
C PHE A 130 -13.23 -8.49 13.31
N PRO A 131 -12.98 -7.62 12.32
CA PRO A 131 -12.27 -6.37 12.56
C PRO A 131 -13.02 -5.46 13.53
N THR A 132 -12.28 -4.90 14.48
CA THR A 132 -12.74 -3.91 15.46
C THR A 132 -12.14 -2.53 15.17
N GLN A 133 -12.42 -1.54 16.01
CA GLN A 133 -11.83 -0.19 15.89
C GLN A 133 -10.28 -0.17 16.02
N SER A 134 -9.67 -1.26 16.51
CA SER A 134 -8.21 -1.37 16.60
C SER A 134 -7.53 -1.39 15.22
N GLN A 135 -8.12 -2.05 14.22
CA GLN A 135 -7.57 -2.13 12.86
C GLN A 135 -7.43 -0.75 12.18
N PRO A 136 -8.48 0.08 12.05
CA PRO A 136 -8.35 1.40 11.43
C PRO A 136 -7.44 2.32 12.25
N GLN A 137 -7.43 2.21 13.58
CA GLN A 137 -6.54 2.99 14.44
C GLN A 137 -5.05 2.71 14.14
N VAL A 138 -4.65 1.44 14.05
CA VAL A 138 -3.27 1.05 13.74
C VAL A 138 -2.90 1.42 12.30
N THR A 139 -3.83 1.25 11.37
CA THR A 139 -3.64 1.63 9.96
C THR A 139 -3.35 3.12 9.83
N ALA A 140 -4.16 3.97 10.47
CA ALA A 140 -3.97 5.42 10.48
C ALA A 140 -2.65 5.82 11.16
N ALA A 141 -2.30 5.19 12.28
CA ALA A 141 -1.03 5.47 12.97
C ALA A 141 0.20 5.14 12.11
N LEU A 142 0.15 4.03 11.37
CA LEU A 142 1.22 3.63 10.46
C LEU A 142 1.33 4.58 9.27
N GLN A 143 0.21 4.99 8.68
CA GLN A 143 0.17 6.00 7.61
C GLN A 143 0.79 7.33 8.08
N GLU A 144 0.43 7.82 9.27
CA GLU A 144 1.02 9.04 9.83
C GLU A 144 2.54 8.93 10.04
N LEU A 145 3.05 7.77 10.48
CA LEU A 145 4.49 7.55 10.60
C LEU A 145 5.19 7.65 9.23
N GLU A 146 4.58 7.14 8.18
CA GLU A 146 5.15 7.17 6.82
C GLU A 146 5.14 8.57 6.23
N LEU A 147 4.04 9.30 6.40
CA LEU A 147 3.96 10.72 6.05
C LEU A 147 5.06 11.52 6.75
N ARG A 148 5.33 11.26 8.04
CA ARG A 148 6.43 11.91 8.77
C ARG A 148 7.81 11.55 8.22
N ILE A 149 8.02 10.29 7.83
CA ILE A 149 9.28 9.84 7.23
C ILE A 149 9.48 10.51 5.87
N ALA A 150 8.45 10.56 5.01
CA ALA A 150 8.50 11.23 3.72
C ALA A 150 8.88 12.72 3.89
N ARG A 151 8.19 13.43 4.80
CA ARG A 151 8.52 14.81 5.18
C ARG A 151 9.96 14.98 5.68
N ALA A 152 10.49 14.02 6.45
CA ALA A 152 11.87 14.08 6.93
C ALA A 152 12.91 13.77 5.83
N GLN A 153 12.55 13.00 4.80
CA GLN A 153 13.40 12.77 3.62
C GLN A 153 13.47 13.98 2.71
N SER A 154 12.38 14.74 2.67
CA SER A 154 12.20 15.88 1.78
C SER A 154 11.54 17.01 2.57
N PRO A 155 12.28 17.81 3.36
CA PRO A 155 11.72 18.87 4.21
C PRO A 155 10.86 19.93 3.48
N ASP A 156 10.96 20.00 2.15
CA ASP A 156 10.18 20.90 1.30
C ASP A 156 9.05 20.20 0.52
N GLU A 157 8.66 18.97 0.88
CA GLU A 157 7.46 18.31 0.34
C GLU A 157 6.17 18.99 0.80
N PRO A 158 5.18 19.12 -0.09
CA PRO A 158 3.97 19.86 0.22
C PRO A 158 3.19 19.27 1.39
N GLN A 159 2.71 20.13 2.29
CA GLN A 159 1.72 19.76 3.29
C GLN A 159 0.34 19.73 2.64
N ALA A 160 -0.35 18.60 2.81
CA ALA A 160 -1.72 18.48 2.36
C ALA A 160 -2.62 19.52 3.04
N VAL A 161 -3.37 20.26 2.23
CA VAL A 161 -4.39 21.19 2.71
C VAL A 161 -5.74 20.50 2.62
N ASP A 162 -6.50 20.46 3.70
CA ASP A 162 -7.89 19.97 3.68
C ASP A 162 -8.80 20.99 2.98
N GLN A 163 -8.89 20.89 1.67
CA GLN A 163 -9.75 21.71 0.82
C GLN A 163 -10.41 20.87 -0.28
N ALA A 164 -11.53 21.35 -0.84
CA ALA A 164 -12.13 20.69 -2.00
C ALA A 164 -11.22 20.86 -3.23
N ILE A 165 -10.99 19.78 -3.99
CA ILE A 165 -10.22 19.84 -5.23
C ILE A 165 -11.06 20.54 -6.31
N PRO A 166 -10.65 21.70 -6.84
CA PRO A 166 -11.43 22.42 -7.84
C PRO A 166 -11.37 21.72 -9.20
N ARG A 167 -12.52 21.62 -9.86
CA ARG A 167 -12.60 21.17 -11.26
C ARG A 167 -12.00 22.21 -12.21
N ARG A 168 -11.18 21.76 -13.16
CA ARG A 168 -10.49 22.56 -14.17
C ARG A 168 -10.87 22.10 -15.58
N VAL A 169 -10.78 22.99 -16.55
CA VAL A 169 -11.08 22.70 -17.96
C VAL A 169 -9.77 22.66 -18.74
N VAL A 170 -9.46 21.52 -19.35
CA VAL A 170 -8.20 21.28 -20.09
C VAL A 170 -7.87 22.41 -21.10
N ALA A 171 -8.88 22.96 -21.78
CA ALA A 171 -8.70 24.01 -22.79
C ALA A 171 -8.03 25.30 -22.24
N ASP A 172 -8.17 25.59 -20.94
CA ASP A 172 -7.60 26.81 -20.32
C ASP A 172 -6.10 26.67 -19.99
N TYR A 173 -5.59 25.44 -20.07
CA TYR A 173 -4.27 25.05 -19.57
C TYR A 173 -3.28 24.74 -20.70
N GLN A 174 -3.56 25.15 -21.94
CA GLN A 174 -2.70 24.85 -23.10
C GLN A 174 -1.50 25.79 -23.22
N GLY A 175 -0.34 25.23 -23.57
CA GLY A 175 0.90 25.96 -23.87
C GLY A 175 1.45 26.74 -22.67
N LYS A 176 1.23 26.25 -21.45
CA LYS A 176 1.61 26.92 -20.21
C LYS A 176 3.03 26.52 -19.78
N VAL A 177 3.59 27.34 -18.89
CA VAL A 177 4.76 26.97 -18.10
C VAL A 177 4.25 26.33 -16.81
N TRP A 178 4.73 25.12 -16.54
CA TRP A 178 4.41 24.36 -15.34
C TRP A 178 5.68 24.23 -14.51
N ALA A 179 5.66 24.65 -13.25
CA ALA A 179 6.86 24.73 -12.43
C ALA A 179 6.81 23.73 -11.27
N THR A 180 7.93 23.07 -10.99
CA THR A 180 8.11 22.23 -9.81
C THR A 180 9.58 22.19 -9.40
N ARG A 181 9.91 21.59 -8.25
CA ARG A 181 11.29 21.55 -7.74
C ARG A 181 12.18 20.62 -8.57
N GLN A 182 13.44 21.03 -8.72
CA GLN A 182 14.51 20.21 -9.31
C GLN A 182 14.77 18.92 -8.51
N HIS A 183 15.46 17.95 -9.12
CA HIS A 183 15.69 16.59 -8.60
C HIS A 183 14.38 15.82 -8.29
N PRO A 184 13.45 15.72 -9.25
CA PRO A 184 12.11 15.23 -9.02
C PRO A 184 12.09 13.77 -8.58
N TRP A 185 11.12 13.45 -7.73
CA TRP A 185 10.75 12.08 -7.38
C TRP A 185 9.48 11.65 -8.13
N VAL A 186 8.95 10.49 -7.77
CA VAL A 186 7.90 9.79 -8.52
C VAL A 186 6.66 10.65 -8.76
N ASP A 187 6.15 11.38 -7.77
CA ASP A 187 4.92 12.20 -7.95
C ASP A 187 5.16 13.36 -8.92
N ARG A 188 6.28 14.08 -8.82
CA ARG A 188 6.65 15.15 -9.79
C ARG A 188 6.82 14.63 -11.20
N LEU A 189 7.49 13.49 -11.36
CA LEU A 189 7.69 12.87 -12.67
C LEU A 189 6.35 12.41 -13.27
N ALA A 190 5.49 11.80 -12.46
CA ALA A 190 4.16 11.37 -12.87
C ALA A 190 3.24 12.55 -13.22
N CYS A 191 3.27 13.62 -12.43
CA CYS A 191 2.55 14.87 -12.71
C CYS A 191 3.00 15.45 -14.05
N ALA A 192 4.31 15.60 -14.28
CA ALA A 192 4.85 16.13 -15.52
C ALA A 192 4.48 15.24 -16.73
N TRP A 193 4.47 13.92 -16.57
CA TRP A 193 3.96 12.98 -17.58
C TRP A 193 2.48 13.20 -17.89
N LEU A 194 1.64 13.23 -16.85
CA LEU A 194 0.19 13.42 -16.99
C LEU A 194 -0.14 14.75 -17.65
N ILE A 195 0.55 15.81 -17.23
CA ILE A 195 0.44 17.15 -17.82
C ILE A 195 0.74 17.07 -19.31
N LYS A 196 1.93 16.57 -19.70
CA LYS A 196 2.33 16.51 -21.11
C LYS A 196 1.46 15.59 -21.97
N ARG A 197 0.82 14.58 -21.38
CA ARG A 197 0.05 13.58 -22.14
C ARG A 197 -1.43 13.92 -22.27
N TYR A 198 -2.06 14.41 -21.20
CA TYR A 198 -3.52 14.57 -21.11
C TYR A 198 -3.99 16.01 -20.95
N ILE A 199 -3.18 16.89 -20.37
CA ILE A 199 -3.63 18.24 -19.97
C ILE A 199 -3.07 19.29 -20.92
N ASP A 200 -1.76 19.33 -21.13
CA ASP A 200 -1.07 20.33 -21.94
C ASP A 200 0.07 19.69 -22.74
N PRO A 201 -0.21 19.20 -23.96
CA PRO A 201 0.81 18.62 -24.85
C PRO A 201 1.95 19.58 -25.22
N LYS A 202 1.78 20.88 -25.00
CA LYS A 202 2.78 21.93 -25.26
C LYS A 202 3.40 22.48 -23.98
N ALA A 203 3.20 21.81 -22.84
CA ALA A 203 3.72 22.23 -21.56
C ALA A 203 5.23 22.35 -21.57
N HIS A 204 5.73 23.46 -21.01
CA HIS A 204 7.14 23.63 -20.66
C HIS A 204 7.30 23.42 -19.16
N ILE A 205 8.12 22.45 -18.78
CA ILE A 205 8.38 22.17 -17.36
C ILE A 205 9.56 23.04 -16.92
N LEU A 206 9.35 23.81 -15.86
CA LEU A 206 10.36 24.65 -15.23
C LEU A 206 10.80 23.99 -13.91
N TRP A 207 12.09 23.64 -13.83
CA TRP A 207 12.70 23.07 -12.62
C TRP A 207 13.23 24.20 -11.73
N LEU A 208 12.65 24.34 -10.55
CA LEU A 208 12.94 25.40 -9.59
C LEU A 208 14.04 24.98 -8.61
N GLY A 209 14.92 25.92 -8.25
CA GLY A 209 15.87 25.74 -7.15
C GLY A 209 15.16 25.70 -5.80
N THR A 210 14.24 26.63 -5.57
CA THR A 210 13.31 26.68 -4.43
C THR A 210 11.89 27.06 -4.89
N PRO A 211 10.81 26.64 -4.17
CA PRO A 211 9.44 27.07 -4.46
C PRO A 211 9.26 28.59 -4.61
N LEU A 212 10.06 29.38 -3.90
CA LEU A 212 10.04 30.85 -3.96
C LEU A 212 10.45 31.41 -5.32
N ASP A 213 11.14 30.62 -6.15
CA ASP A 213 11.56 31.01 -7.49
C ASP A 213 10.44 30.88 -8.53
N CYS A 214 9.26 30.36 -8.15
CA CYS A 214 8.16 30.13 -9.07
C CYS A 214 7.63 31.46 -9.65
N PRO A 215 7.66 31.65 -10.99
CA PRO A 215 7.07 32.82 -11.62
C PRO A 215 5.56 32.93 -11.36
N ALA A 216 5.05 34.15 -11.25
CA ALA A 216 3.63 34.40 -10.95
C ALA A 216 2.67 33.93 -12.05
N ASP A 217 3.16 33.79 -13.28
CA ASP A 217 2.43 33.31 -14.45
C ASP A 217 2.65 31.81 -14.74
N ALA A 218 3.52 31.14 -13.98
CA ALA A 218 3.72 29.70 -14.05
C ALA A 218 2.70 28.95 -13.18
N LEU A 219 2.29 27.77 -13.65
CA LEU A 219 1.44 26.86 -12.89
C LEU A 219 2.31 25.97 -12.03
N GLY A 220 2.45 26.34 -10.76
CA GLY A 220 3.16 25.52 -9.79
C GLY A 220 2.47 24.19 -9.54
N PHE A 221 3.25 23.10 -9.42
CA PHE A 221 2.77 21.82 -8.91
C PHE A 221 3.76 21.13 -7.97
N ASP A 222 3.23 20.36 -7.01
CA ASP A 222 3.97 19.51 -6.07
C ASP A 222 5.00 20.24 -5.18
N PHE A 223 4.56 21.35 -4.59
CA PHE A 223 5.22 22.06 -3.49
C PHE A 223 4.21 22.93 -2.73
N ASP A 224 4.58 23.44 -1.56
CA ASP A 224 3.70 24.26 -0.73
C ASP A 224 3.29 25.57 -1.42
N GLY A 225 1.98 25.83 -1.49
CA GLY A 225 1.43 27.00 -2.16
C GLY A 225 1.35 26.88 -3.70
N ALA A 226 1.71 25.73 -4.26
CA ALA A 226 1.51 25.45 -5.68
C ALA A 226 0.02 25.40 -6.07
N THR A 227 -0.29 25.62 -7.35
CA THR A 227 -1.67 25.55 -7.85
C THR A 227 -2.24 24.13 -7.75
N PHE A 228 -1.38 23.13 -7.97
CA PHE A 228 -1.70 21.71 -7.85
C PHE A 228 -0.75 21.08 -6.83
N SER A 229 -1.24 20.80 -5.63
CA SER A 229 -0.44 20.28 -4.53
C SER A 229 -1.25 19.24 -3.77
N HIS A 230 -0.67 18.59 -2.76
CA HIS A 230 -1.36 17.55 -1.99
C HIS A 230 -2.63 18.10 -1.33
N VAL A 231 -3.71 17.31 -1.33
CA VAL A 231 -5.00 17.67 -0.73
C VAL A 231 -5.54 16.48 0.06
N GLY A 232 -5.72 16.64 1.37
CA GLY A 232 -6.04 15.53 2.27
C GLY A 232 -5.02 14.39 2.16
N ASN A 233 -5.46 13.20 1.76
CA ASN A 233 -4.57 12.06 1.51
C ASN A 233 -4.12 11.94 0.05
N ALA A 234 -4.57 12.81 -0.86
CA ALA A 234 -4.26 12.71 -2.28
C ALA A 234 -2.93 13.38 -2.61
N VAL A 235 -2.03 12.66 -3.28
CA VAL A 235 -0.78 13.21 -3.83
C VAL A 235 -1.06 14.13 -5.02
N SER A 236 -0.08 14.92 -5.48
CA SER A 236 -0.30 15.91 -6.55
C SER A 236 -0.81 15.28 -7.84
N PHE A 237 -0.38 14.06 -8.16
CA PHE A 237 -0.88 13.31 -9.31
C PHE A 237 -2.38 12.99 -9.20
N GLU A 238 -2.85 12.53 -8.04
CA GLU A 238 -4.26 12.24 -7.78
C GLU A 238 -5.11 13.52 -7.80
N VAL A 239 -4.54 14.63 -7.33
CA VAL A 239 -5.15 15.96 -7.38
C VAL A 239 -5.33 16.40 -8.83
N LEU A 240 -4.33 16.22 -9.70
CA LEU A 240 -4.46 16.50 -11.13
C LEU A 240 -5.52 15.62 -11.80
N LEU A 241 -5.53 14.31 -11.55
CA LEU A 241 -6.55 13.41 -12.09
C LEU A 241 -7.96 13.86 -11.69
N THR A 242 -8.15 14.20 -10.42
CA THR A 242 -9.44 14.67 -9.89
C THR A 242 -9.83 16.03 -10.47
N SER A 243 -8.90 16.99 -10.50
CA SER A 243 -9.14 18.34 -11.04
C SER A 243 -9.56 18.32 -12.51
N PHE A 244 -8.97 17.45 -13.32
CA PHE A 244 -9.25 17.37 -14.76
C PHE A 244 -10.20 16.22 -15.14
N GLU A 245 -10.81 15.55 -14.15
CA GLU A 245 -11.76 14.43 -14.33
C GLU A 245 -11.23 13.28 -15.19
N LEU A 246 -9.95 12.93 -15.02
CA LEU A 246 -9.28 11.83 -15.71
C LEU A 246 -9.51 10.52 -14.94
N MET A 247 -10.54 9.78 -15.34
CA MET A 247 -11.08 8.62 -14.60
C MET A 247 -10.79 7.26 -15.24
N GLU A 248 -9.87 7.20 -16.19
CA GLU A 248 -9.47 5.96 -16.88
C GLU A 248 -8.88 4.94 -15.90
N SER A 249 -9.26 3.65 -16.02
CA SER A 249 -8.84 2.62 -15.05
C SER A 249 -7.32 2.42 -14.99
N GLY A 250 -6.64 2.51 -16.14
CA GLY A 250 -5.17 2.52 -16.20
C GLY A 250 -4.55 3.67 -15.41
N LEU A 251 -5.14 4.88 -15.46
CA LEU A 251 -4.71 6.02 -14.67
C LEU A 251 -4.95 5.82 -13.17
N GLN A 252 -6.05 5.15 -12.78
CA GLN A 252 -6.32 4.83 -11.37
C GLN A 252 -5.30 3.83 -10.80
N ARG A 253 -4.86 2.85 -11.61
CA ARG A 253 -3.77 1.95 -11.20
C ARG A 253 -2.43 2.67 -11.09
N LEU A 254 -2.14 3.59 -12.02
CA LEU A 254 -0.98 4.47 -11.90
C LEU A 254 -1.05 5.35 -10.65
N ALA A 255 -2.22 5.89 -10.32
CA ALA A 255 -2.42 6.69 -9.12
C ALA A 255 -2.06 5.91 -7.85
N ALA A 256 -2.56 4.67 -7.71
CA ALA A 256 -2.21 3.81 -6.57
C ALA A 256 -0.71 3.51 -6.48
N LEU A 257 -0.03 3.33 -7.62
CA LEU A 257 1.42 3.14 -7.68
C LEU A 257 2.19 4.40 -7.27
N VAL A 258 1.84 5.56 -7.83
CA VAL A 258 2.50 6.83 -7.53
C VAL A 258 2.29 7.18 -6.05
N HIS A 259 1.06 7.08 -5.55
CA HIS A 259 0.73 7.31 -4.14
C HIS A 259 1.58 6.43 -3.22
N TYR A 260 1.65 5.13 -3.48
CA TYR A 260 2.47 4.23 -2.66
C TYR A 260 3.96 4.58 -2.68
N LEU A 261 4.50 4.96 -3.83
CA LEU A 261 5.92 5.29 -3.98
C LEU A 261 6.29 6.67 -3.42
N ASP A 262 5.32 7.57 -3.29
CA ASP A 262 5.52 8.93 -2.78
C ASP A 262 5.27 9.03 -1.28
N VAL A 263 4.11 8.56 -0.80
CA VAL A 263 3.67 8.72 0.60
C VAL A 263 3.42 7.39 1.34
N GLY A 264 3.52 6.25 0.65
CA GLY A 264 3.28 4.93 1.24
C GLY A 264 1.81 4.47 1.12
N GLY A 265 1.44 3.44 1.88
CA GLY A 265 0.08 2.87 1.86
C GLY A 265 0.02 1.42 1.38
N VAL A 266 -1.09 1.03 0.75
CA VAL A 266 -1.27 -0.33 0.20
C VAL A 266 -0.31 -0.52 -0.97
N GLN A 267 0.59 -1.50 -0.89
CA GLN A 267 1.63 -1.73 -1.88
C GLN A 267 1.10 -2.40 -3.16
N PRO A 268 1.20 -1.77 -4.34
CA PRO A 268 0.93 -2.44 -5.62
C PRO A 268 2.00 -3.49 -5.94
N ALA A 269 1.62 -4.53 -6.69
CA ALA A 269 2.50 -5.65 -7.03
C ALA A 269 3.76 -5.20 -7.79
N GLU A 270 3.62 -4.17 -8.63
CA GLU A 270 4.66 -3.63 -9.49
C GLU A 270 5.63 -2.70 -8.75
N ALA A 271 5.28 -2.25 -7.53
CA ALA A 271 5.95 -1.15 -6.85
C ALA A 271 7.45 -1.36 -6.65
N ILE A 272 7.89 -2.55 -6.23
CA ILE A 272 9.30 -2.84 -5.96
C ILE A 272 10.16 -2.68 -7.24
N GLY A 273 9.64 -3.17 -8.36
CA GLY A 273 10.32 -3.09 -9.65
C GLY A 273 10.43 -1.65 -10.14
N ILE A 274 9.33 -0.91 -10.06
CA ILE A 274 9.28 0.48 -10.52
C ILE A 274 10.10 1.41 -9.63
N GLU A 275 10.04 1.24 -8.30
CA GLU A 275 10.91 1.95 -7.35
C GLU A 275 12.38 1.76 -7.72
N SER A 276 12.80 0.53 -8.02
CA SER A 276 14.18 0.20 -8.39
C SER A 276 14.61 0.90 -9.67
N VAL A 277 13.76 0.89 -10.70
CA VAL A 277 14.04 1.57 -11.99
C VAL A 277 14.13 3.07 -11.80
N LEU A 278 13.13 3.70 -11.18
CA LEU A 278 13.09 5.16 -10.99
C LEU A 278 14.24 5.66 -10.10
N THR A 279 14.58 4.90 -9.05
CA THR A 279 15.77 5.17 -8.22
C THR A 279 17.04 5.16 -9.06
N GLY A 280 17.23 4.13 -9.89
CA GLY A 280 18.40 4.01 -10.76
C GLY A 280 18.50 5.15 -11.78
N LEU A 281 17.38 5.54 -12.39
CA LEU A 281 17.33 6.68 -13.32
C LEU A 281 17.74 7.98 -12.61
N ARG A 282 17.16 8.27 -11.45
CA ARG A 282 17.49 9.48 -10.67
C ARG A 282 18.95 9.53 -10.22
N GLN A 283 19.57 8.38 -9.93
CA GLN A 283 20.98 8.30 -9.54
C GLN A 283 21.94 8.49 -10.71
N THR A 284 21.52 8.17 -11.94
CA THR A 284 22.40 8.14 -13.11
C THR A 284 22.19 9.31 -14.07
N ILE A 285 21.04 9.98 -14.01
CA ILE A 285 20.67 11.12 -14.86
C ILE A 285 20.51 12.36 -13.98
N HIS A 286 21.49 13.26 -14.04
CA HIS A 286 21.51 14.48 -13.21
C HIS A 286 20.83 15.69 -13.86
N ASN A 287 20.46 15.59 -15.14
CA ASN A 287 19.69 16.63 -15.83
C ASN A 287 18.20 16.29 -15.76
N ASP A 288 17.40 17.15 -15.16
CA ASP A 288 15.99 16.86 -14.88
C ASP A 288 15.13 16.71 -16.14
N ASP A 289 15.44 17.41 -17.23
CA ASP A 289 14.74 17.22 -18.51
C ASP A 289 15.03 15.86 -19.13
N GLN A 290 16.28 15.39 -19.04
CA GLN A 290 16.66 14.04 -19.48
C GLN A 290 16.03 12.97 -18.58
N LEU A 291 15.98 13.21 -17.27
CA LEU A 291 15.35 12.31 -16.32
C LEU A 291 13.85 12.20 -16.60
N LEU A 292 13.18 13.33 -16.82
CA LEU A 292 11.78 13.35 -17.22
C LEU A 292 11.58 12.57 -18.52
N ALA A 293 12.36 12.83 -19.57
CA ALA A 293 12.25 12.13 -20.85
C ALA A 293 12.36 10.60 -20.70
N ALA A 294 13.26 10.11 -19.84
CA ALA A 294 13.37 8.69 -19.54
C ALA A 294 12.14 8.17 -18.77
N ALA A 295 11.68 8.91 -17.74
CA ALA A 295 10.52 8.54 -16.93
C ALA A 295 9.21 8.52 -17.73
N LEU A 296 9.04 9.40 -18.72
CA LEU A 296 7.86 9.42 -19.60
C LEU A 296 7.64 8.04 -20.25
N HIS A 297 8.70 7.41 -20.74
CA HIS A 297 8.62 6.08 -21.35
C HIS A 297 8.25 4.98 -20.34
N VAL A 298 8.69 5.12 -19.08
CA VAL A 298 8.30 4.20 -18.01
C VAL A 298 6.80 4.30 -17.74
N PHE A 299 6.26 5.50 -17.61
CA PHE A 299 4.83 5.72 -17.37
C PHE A 299 3.97 5.31 -18.58
N ASP A 300 4.41 5.58 -19.81
CA ASP A 300 3.73 5.11 -21.02
C ASP A 300 3.67 3.58 -21.07
N GLY A 301 4.77 2.90 -20.73
CA GLY A 301 4.83 1.44 -20.68
C GLY A 301 3.94 0.85 -19.58
N LEU A 302 3.91 1.48 -18.41
CA LEU A 302 3.03 1.09 -17.30
C LEU A 302 1.56 1.26 -17.64
N LEU A 303 1.17 2.42 -18.21
CA LEU A 303 -0.21 2.66 -18.64
C LEU A 303 -0.64 1.59 -19.65
N ALA A 304 0.17 1.34 -20.68
CA ALA A 304 -0.13 0.31 -21.68
C ALA A 304 -0.24 -1.09 -21.06
N ALA A 305 0.60 -1.43 -20.08
CA ALA A 305 0.50 -2.70 -19.37
C ALA A 305 -0.79 -2.80 -18.53
N PHE A 306 -1.19 -1.70 -17.89
CA PHE A 306 -2.38 -1.65 -17.05
C PHE A 306 -3.68 -1.74 -17.84
N GLU A 307 -3.74 -1.11 -19.01
CA GLU A 307 -4.87 -1.22 -19.94
C GLU A 307 -5.00 -2.63 -20.54
N ASN A 308 -3.87 -3.27 -20.88
CA ASN A 308 -3.89 -4.62 -21.45
C ASN A 308 -4.19 -5.72 -20.42
N GLY A 309 -3.82 -5.50 -19.15
CA GLY A 309 -4.04 -6.45 -18.05
C GLY A 309 -5.51 -6.70 -17.69
N GLU A 310 -6.44 -5.82 -18.09
CA GLU A 310 -7.88 -6.03 -17.95
C GLU A 310 -8.46 -7.09 -18.91
N SER A 311 -7.64 -7.59 -19.85
CA SER A 311 -8.07 -8.49 -20.92
C SER A 311 -7.91 -9.99 -20.61
N THR A 312 -7.58 -10.37 -19.38
CA THR A 312 -7.37 -11.79 -19.02
C THR A 312 -8.49 -12.28 -18.11
N PRO A 313 -9.46 -13.07 -18.64
CA PRO A 313 -10.49 -13.72 -17.82
C PRO A 313 -9.94 -14.87 -16.97
#